data_AF-A0A7W2A8P4-F1
#
_entry.id   AF-A0A7W2A8P4-F1
#
_cell.length_a   1.000
_cell.length_b   1.000
_cell.length_c   1.000
_cell.angle_alpha   90.00
_cell.angle_beta   90.00
_cell.angle_gamma   90.00
#
_symmetry.space_group_name_H-M   'P 1'
#
loop_
_entity.id
_entity.type
_entity.pdbx_description
1 polymer ?
#
loop_
_entity_poly.entity_id
_entity_poly.type
_entity_poly.pdbx_seq_one_letter_code
_entity_poly.pdbx_strand_id
1 'polypeptide(L)'
;MTNRNTMEVSGVVNVESFDSEEFLLQTDYGYLGIRGQELHIKNLDLDQGRVSIEGHFMDISYLDVHMPRTEKRNSFFGRLFK
;
A
#
# COMPACT_ATOMS: atom_id res chain seq x y z
N MET A 1 -11.96 -5.22 3.65
CA MET A 1 -12.18 -3.92 4.30
C MET A 1 -13.52 -3.93 5.00
N THR A 2 -13.51 -3.81 6.32
CA THR A 2 -14.74 -3.67 7.11
C THR A 2 -14.82 -2.22 7.57
N ASN A 3 -15.94 -1.55 7.29
CA ASN A 3 -16.19 -0.15 7.67
C ASN A 3 -15.18 0.91 7.16
N ARG A 4 -14.25 0.58 6.24
CA ARG A 4 -13.14 1.46 5.79
C ARG A 4 -12.15 1.90 6.90
N ASN A 5 -12.27 1.31 8.08
CA ASN A 5 -11.36 1.59 9.21
C ASN A 5 -10.30 0.51 9.37
N THR A 6 -10.52 -0.71 8.88
CA THR A 6 -9.55 -1.81 9.01
C THR A 6 -9.19 -2.40 7.65
N MET A 7 -7.89 -2.56 7.42
CA MET A 7 -7.29 -3.19 6.26
C MET A 7 -6.42 -4.35 6.70
N GLU A 8 -6.49 -5.45 5.96
CA GLU A 8 -5.61 -6.61 6.15
C GLU A 8 -4.78 -6.76 4.87
N VAL A 9 -3.47 -6.85 5.02
CA VAL A 9 -2.47 -7.00 3.96
C VAL A 9 -1.80 -8.35 4.15
N SER A 10 -1.74 -9.15 3.09
CA SER A 10 -1.05 -10.44 3.06
C SER A 10 0.19 -10.39 2.17
N GLY A 11 1.11 -11.35 2.32
CA GLY A 11 2.37 -11.38 1.59
C GLY A 11 3.36 -10.31 2.04
N VAL A 12 3.25 -9.86 3.30
CA VAL A 12 4.19 -8.92 3.91
C VAL A 12 5.39 -9.68 4.43
N VAL A 13 6.56 -9.39 3.88
CA VAL A 13 7.85 -9.97 4.27
C VAL A 13 8.45 -9.18 5.44
N ASN A 14 8.33 -7.85 5.39
CA ASN A 14 8.86 -6.97 6.43
C ASN A 14 8.08 -5.66 6.52
N VAL A 15 8.21 -4.96 7.66
CA VAL A 15 7.73 -3.58 7.85
C VAL A 15 8.95 -2.67 7.90
N GLU A 16 9.14 -1.81 6.90
CA GLU A 16 10.29 -0.91 6.82
C GLU A 16 10.11 0.36 7.65
N SER A 17 8.91 0.94 7.57
CA SER A 17 8.55 2.14 8.33
C SER A 17 7.07 2.10 8.66
N PHE A 18 6.70 2.62 9.82
CA PHE A 18 5.32 2.82 10.20
C PHE A 18 5.21 4.03 11.14
N ASP A 19 4.21 4.84 10.89
CA ASP A 19 3.77 5.92 11.77
C ASP A 19 2.25 6.11 11.65
N SER A 20 1.71 7.17 12.26
CA SER A 20 0.27 7.45 12.25
C SER A 20 -0.30 7.92 10.92
N GLU A 21 0.56 8.30 9.96
CA GLU A 21 0.19 8.89 8.67
C GLU A 21 0.59 8.00 7.49
N GLU A 22 1.65 7.20 7.62
CA GLU A 22 2.14 6.31 6.57
C GLU A 22 2.71 4.98 7.09
N PHE A 23 2.57 3.97 6.23
CA PHE A 23 3.12 2.63 6.40
C PHE A 23 3.87 2.25 5.13
N LEU A 24 5.10 1.77 5.29
CA LEU A 24 5.93 1.22 4.22
C LEU A 24 6.15 -0.26 4.51
N LEU A 25 5.49 -1.10 3.73
CA LEU A 25 5.55 -2.55 3.85
C LEU A 25 6.39 -3.12 2.72
N GLN A 26 7.28 -4.07 3.03
CA GLN A 26 7.94 -4.89 2.02
C GLN A 26 7.09 -6.13 1.76
N THR A 27 6.70 -6.34 0.50
CA THR A 27 5.97 -7.53 0.04
C THR A 27 6.80 -8.30 -0.98
N ASP A 28 6.38 -9.53 -1.30
CA ASP A 28 7.04 -10.34 -2.33
C ASP A 28 7.07 -9.67 -3.72
N TYR A 29 6.14 -8.73 -3.98
CA TYR A 29 5.99 -8.02 -5.25
C TYR A 29 6.56 -6.59 -5.22
N GLY A 30 7.34 -6.24 -4.20
CA GLY A 30 7.92 -4.91 -4.02
C GLY A 30 7.37 -4.19 -2.79
N TYR A 31 7.57 -2.88 -2.73
CA TYR A 31 7.13 -2.09 -1.58
C TYR A 31 5.67 -1.64 -1.75
N LEU A 32 4.91 -1.72 -0.67
CA LEU A 32 3.55 -1.24 -0.56
C LEU A 32 3.53 -0.05 0.39
N GLY A 33 3.24 1.13 -0.16
CA GLY A 33 3.00 2.35 0.59
C GLY A 33 1.51 2.49 0.92
N ILE A 34 1.20 2.76 2.17
CA ILE A 34 -0.17 3.05 2.63
C ILE A 34 -0.12 4.39 3.36
N ARG A 35 -1.00 5.32 2.98
CA ARG A 35 -1.11 6.65 3.59
C ARG A 35 -2.50 6.90 4.13
N GLY A 36 -2.57 7.63 5.23
CA GLY A 36 -3.81 7.85 5.95
C GLY A 36 -3.64 8.74 7.16
N GLN A 37 -4.55 8.60 8.11
CA GLN A 37 -4.55 9.28 9.41
C GLN A 37 -4.90 8.29 10.51
N GLU A 38 -4.30 8.49 11.68
CA GLU A 38 -4.47 7.62 12.86
C GLU A 38 -4.20 6.13 12.55
N LEU A 39 -3.27 5.89 11.63
CA LEU A 39 -2.87 4.54 11.24
C LEU A 39 -2.12 3.86 12.39
N HIS A 40 -2.50 2.62 12.70
CA HIS A 40 -1.81 1.81 13.70
C HIS A 40 -1.93 0.32 13.38
N ILE A 41 -0.93 -0.44 13.85
CA ILE A 41 -0.93 -1.90 13.72
C ILE A 41 -1.95 -2.48 14.69
N LYS A 42 -2.93 -3.20 14.15
CA LYS A 42 -3.86 -4.02 14.91
C LYS A 42 -3.31 -5.42 15.18
N ASN A 43 -2.67 -6.01 14.16
CA ASN A 43 -2.03 -7.33 14.26
C ASN A 43 -0.85 -7.40 13.28
N LEU A 44 0.23 -8.07 13.66
CA LEU A 44 1.42 -8.29 12.85
C LEU A 44 1.86 -9.74 13.01
N ASP A 45 1.79 -10.51 11.93
CA ASP A 45 2.24 -11.90 11.86
C ASP A 45 3.11 -12.07 10.60
N LEU A 46 4.43 -11.89 10.77
CA LEU A 46 5.38 -12.01 9.67
C LEU A 46 5.59 -13.45 9.22
N ASP A 47 5.35 -14.44 10.09
CA ASP A 47 5.47 -15.87 9.74
C ASP A 47 4.36 -16.30 8.77
N GLN A 48 3.15 -15.76 8.95
CA GLN A 48 2.03 -15.92 8.02
C GLN A 48 2.01 -14.86 6.90
N GLY A 49 2.93 -13.89 6.97
CA GLY A 49 3.01 -12.75 6.07
C GLY A 49 1.78 -11.86 6.09
N ARG A 50 1.13 -11.67 7.25
CA ARG A 50 -0.11 -10.89 7.41
C ARG A 50 0.07 -9.71 8.34
N VAL A 51 -0.47 -8.57 7.93
CA VAL A 51 -0.54 -7.34 8.73
C VAL A 51 -1.96 -6.81 8.70
N SER A 52 -2.51 -6.50 9.87
CA SER A 52 -3.77 -5.78 10.01
C SER A 52 -3.46 -4.37 10.47
N ILE A 53 -3.94 -3.39 9.71
CA ILE A 53 -3.80 -1.96 9.98
C ILE A 53 -5.19 -1.40 10.24
N GLU A 54 -5.29 -0.50 11.21
CA GLU A 54 -6.51 0.23 11.54
C GLU A 54 -6.25 1.73 11.48
N GLY A 55 -7.23 2.49 11.00
CA GLY A 55 -7.15 3.94 10.81
C GLY A 55 -7.93 4.42 9.59
N HIS A 56 -7.77 5.68 9.23
CA HIS A 56 -8.42 6.26 8.06
C HIS A 56 -7.48 6.20 6.85
N PHE A 57 -7.75 5.29 5.92
CA PHE A 57 -6.95 5.12 4.71
C PHE A 57 -7.30 6.16 3.65
N MET A 58 -6.28 6.80 3.08
CA MET A 58 -6.43 7.80 2.02
C MET A 58 -5.83 7.34 0.70
N ASP A 59 -4.65 6.72 0.73
CA ASP A 59 -3.94 6.25 -0.46
C ASP A 59 -3.26 4.91 -0.21
N ILE A 60 -3.21 4.07 -1.24
CA ILE A 60 -2.52 2.78 -1.22
C ILE A 60 -1.84 2.65 -2.58
N SER A 61 -0.53 2.53 -2.58
CA SER A 61 0.26 2.46 -3.80
C SER A 61 1.36 1.41 -3.68
N TYR A 62 1.46 0.56 -4.71
CA TYR A 62 2.67 -0.24 -4.91
C TYR A 62 3.76 0.69 -5.46
N LEU A 63 4.87 0.75 -4.75
CA LEU A 63 6.08 1.43 -5.18
C LEU A 63 6.82 0.49 -6.14
N ASP A 64 6.79 0.85 -7.42
CA ASP A 64 7.41 0.07 -8.47
C ASP A 64 8.94 0.14 -8.34
N VAL A 65 9.57 -0.98 -8.00
CA VAL A 65 11.04 -1.14 -8.01
C VAL A 65 11.57 -1.29 -9.45
N HIS A 66 10.66 -1.41 -10.44
CA HIS A 66 10.95 -1.66 -11.86
C HIS A 66 10.47 -0.55 -12.81
N MET A 67 10.43 0.72 -12.41
CA MET A 67 10.46 1.80 -13.39
C MET A 67 11.90 2.23 -13.71
N PRO A 68 12.48 1.80 -14.86
CA PRO A 68 13.47 2.65 -15.49
C PRO A 68 12.80 3.99 -15.75
N ARG A 69 13.45 5.07 -15.31
CA ARG A 69 13.12 6.47 -15.60
C ARG A 69 12.80 6.65 -17.08
N THR A 70 11.54 6.53 -17.48
CA THR A 70 11.11 6.82 -18.85
C THR A 70 9.75 7.49 -18.80
N GLU A 71 9.83 8.82 -18.73
CA GLU A 71 8.98 9.79 -19.40
C GLU A 71 7.48 9.51 -19.51
N LYS A 72 6.71 10.36 -18.81
CA LYS A 72 5.55 11.08 -19.35
C LYS A 72 4.92 10.46 -20.60
N ARG A 73 3.83 9.69 -20.45
CA ARG A 73 2.82 9.67 -21.53
C ARG A 73 1.41 9.42 -21.02
N ASN A 74 0.73 10.55 -20.82
CA ASN A 74 -0.71 10.72 -21.02
C ASN A 74 -1.18 9.99 -22.29
N SER A 75 -1.58 8.73 -22.22
CA SER A 75 -2.08 8.00 -23.40
C SER A 75 -3.16 6.94 -23.09
N PHE A 76 -3.81 7.02 -21.93
CA PHE A 76 -4.89 6.10 -21.55
C PHE A 76 -6.30 6.72 -21.61
N PHE A 77 -6.45 8.02 -21.90
CA PHE A 77 -7.76 8.70 -21.96
C PHE A 77 -8.31 8.93 -23.39
N GLY A 78 -7.61 8.51 -24.45
CA GLY A 78 -7.97 8.85 -25.83
C GLY A 78 -8.98 7.93 -26.54
N ARG A 79 -9.49 6.88 -25.88
CA ARG A 79 -10.31 5.83 -26.54
C ARG A 79 -11.68 5.57 -25.94
N LEU A 80 -12.13 6.37 -24.96
CA LEU A 80 -13.44 6.21 -24.32
C LEU A 80 -14.50 7.24 -24.76
N PHE A 81 -14.22 8.04 -25.80
CA PHE A 81 -15.23 8.88 -26.44
C PHE A 81 -15.16 8.74 -27.97
N LYS A 82 -15.69 7.62 -28.47
CA LYS A 82 -16.44 7.58 -29.72
C LYS A 82 -17.44 6.43 -29.69
#